data_AF-A0A443P5V2-F1
#
_entry.id   AF-A0A443P5V2-F1
#
_cell.length_a   1.000
_cell.length_b   1.000
_cell.length_c   1.000
_cell.angle_alpha   90.00
_cell.angle_beta   90.00
_cell.angle_gamma   90.00
#
_symmetry.space_group_name_H-M   'P 1'
#
loop_
_entity.id
_entity.type
_entity.pdbx_description
1 polymer ?
#
loop_
_entity_poly.entity_id
_entity_poly.type
_entity_poly.pdbx_seq_one_letter_code
_entity_poly.pdbx_strand_id
1 'polypeptide(L)'
;MAKDQSIFSFHYLCFFLFVLSFLSSISFLYWSYHSCPCNPQNHITPHELNPPFDLLSFPSSWNHLSFSSIPRPQLLKIAVFVKKWPHQNQAGGLERHALTLHLALAKRGHELHIFTTSPPNSSFSRLSHSNMNFHLSQPTAAGYLDQATVWKQFQAQNSTGRPFDVYHTESVGLMHTRARNLPHIVVSWHGIAYETLHSDIVQERLRSPQEPRSSALTERLIKVVEEVKFFPRYAHHVATSDHVGDVLKRIYMIPEERVHVILNGVDEEIFMPDLKRRQDFRQNYGIPENSDLVIGMAGRLVKDKGHPVMFEALKQIFMEDETFRTRVFVLVAGDGPWGARYRDLGPNLLVLGPLEETQLAGFYDAVDVFINPTLRAQGLDHTLLEAMLSGKPIMATRFASITGSVIIGPEMGYVFSPTVASLKEALHRAFKEGRGNLEKKGAAARNRALKLFTATKMAAAYERLFLCISEHKKELWLQYKNPENWHELVHYRVSLHSRGEMQASMKYLCLFGLLVMVGITGFERAEGAGECGKTPVEREAYKLAPCAAAAQDAKAAVSDKCCLEVKSIGQNPSCLCAVMLSDTAKAAGIKPEIAMTIPKRCNIADRPVGLKCGGGCG
;
A
#
# COMPACT_ATOMS: atom_id res chain seq x y z
N MET A 1 -40.54 60.76 -13.44
CA MET A 1 -39.58 61.01 -12.34
C MET A 1 -39.03 59.67 -11.88
N ALA A 2 -37.80 59.32 -12.27
CA ALA A 2 -36.99 58.24 -11.66
C ALA A 2 -35.61 58.21 -12.35
N LYS A 3 -34.81 59.25 -12.12
CA LYS A 3 -33.34 59.21 -12.22
C LYS A 3 -32.89 59.57 -10.81
N ASP A 4 -32.27 58.62 -10.10
CA ASP A 4 -31.43 58.79 -8.89
C ASP A 4 -31.50 57.61 -7.89
N GLN A 5 -31.46 56.36 -8.36
CA GLN A 5 -31.28 55.21 -7.45
C GLN A 5 -30.08 54.30 -7.75
N SER A 6 -29.38 54.43 -8.89
CA SER A 6 -28.25 53.51 -9.18
C SER A 6 -26.88 53.97 -8.65
N ILE A 7 -26.69 55.27 -8.38
CA ILE A 7 -25.39 55.82 -7.96
C ILE A 7 -25.07 55.51 -6.49
N PHE A 8 -26.10 55.31 -5.66
CA PHE A 8 -25.95 55.02 -4.23
C PHE A 8 -25.48 53.58 -3.95
N SER A 9 -25.74 52.63 -4.85
CA SER A 9 -25.35 51.22 -4.70
C SER A 9 -23.87 50.96 -5.04
N PHE A 10 -23.34 51.67 -6.03
CA PHE A 10 -21.97 51.46 -6.50
C PHE A 10 -20.91 51.92 -5.49
N HIS A 11 -21.15 53.03 -4.79
CA HIS A 11 -20.23 53.52 -3.75
C HIS A 11 -20.16 52.60 -2.54
N TYR A 12 -21.28 51.99 -2.14
CA TYR A 12 -21.29 51.00 -1.06
C TYR A 12 -20.57 49.71 -1.44
N LEU A 13 -20.71 49.27 -2.70
CA LEU A 13 -20.02 48.08 -3.21
C LEU A 13 -18.50 48.30 -3.28
N CYS A 14 -18.06 49.47 -3.75
CA CYS A 14 -16.63 49.83 -3.77
C CYS A 14 -16.07 49.96 -2.34
N PHE A 15 -16.83 50.52 -1.40
CA PHE A 15 -16.40 50.61 0.00
C PHE A 15 -16.28 49.23 0.64
N PHE A 16 -17.22 48.32 0.39
CA PHE A 16 -17.17 46.95 0.91
C PHE A 16 -15.99 46.16 0.35
N LEU A 17 -15.69 46.29 -0.95
CA LEU A 17 -14.54 45.66 -1.59
C LEU A 17 -13.21 46.24 -1.08
N PHE A 18 -13.16 47.53 -0.79
CA PHE A 18 -11.98 48.18 -0.21
C PHE A 18 -11.72 47.69 1.22
N VAL A 19 -12.77 47.58 2.05
CA VAL A 19 -12.67 47.05 3.42
C VAL A 19 -12.25 45.57 3.44
N LEU A 20 -12.78 44.74 2.53
CA LEU A 20 -12.37 43.33 2.41
C LEU A 20 -10.92 43.18 1.94
N SER A 21 -10.46 44.03 1.02
CA SER A 21 -9.06 44.08 0.58
C SER A 21 -8.11 44.52 1.70
N PHE A 22 -8.54 45.49 2.52
CA PHE A 22 -7.76 45.98 3.65
C PHE A 22 -7.69 44.94 4.79
N LEU A 23 -8.78 44.22 5.06
CA LEU A 23 -8.80 43.16 6.07
C LEU A 23 -8.01 41.91 5.63
N SER A 24 -7.98 41.59 4.33
CA SER A 24 -7.19 40.48 3.80
C SER A 24 -5.69 40.77 3.84
N SER A 25 -5.30 42.03 3.56
CA SER A 25 -3.91 42.47 3.66
C SER A 25 -3.41 42.55 5.11
N ILE A 26 -4.26 42.95 6.07
CA ILE A 26 -3.94 42.85 7.50
C ILE A 26 -3.77 41.40 7.94
N SER A 27 -4.62 40.48 7.47
CA SER A 27 -4.51 39.05 7.78
C SER A 27 -3.23 38.43 7.17
N PHE A 28 -2.83 38.88 5.98
CA PHE A 28 -1.60 38.46 5.33
C PHE A 28 -0.35 39.05 6.01
N LEU A 29 -0.43 40.30 6.47
CA LEU A 29 0.63 40.94 7.26
C LEU A 29 0.75 40.30 8.65
N TYR A 30 -0.36 39.98 9.31
CA TYR A 30 -0.37 39.25 10.59
C TYR A 30 0.20 37.84 10.42
N TRP A 31 -0.18 37.13 9.35
CA TRP A 31 0.33 35.80 9.08
C TRP A 31 1.81 35.80 8.67
N SER A 32 2.27 36.79 7.90
CA SER A 32 3.70 36.92 7.56
C SER A 32 4.57 37.38 8.74
N TYR A 33 4.02 38.19 9.65
CA TYR A 33 4.70 38.62 10.87
C TYR A 33 4.79 37.49 11.92
N HIS A 34 3.80 36.60 11.99
CA HIS A 34 3.79 35.47 12.92
C HIS A 34 4.36 34.15 12.34
N SER A 35 4.54 34.03 11.03
CA SER A 35 5.11 32.82 10.39
C SER A 35 6.62 32.90 10.15
N CYS A 36 7.30 33.94 10.67
CA CYS A 36 8.74 34.09 10.59
C CYS A 36 9.36 33.97 12.00
N PRO A 37 9.96 32.84 12.39
CA PRO A 37 10.80 32.80 13.58
C PRO A 37 12.17 33.36 13.22
N CYS A 38 12.24 34.68 13.01
CA CYS A 38 13.49 35.42 13.01
C CYS A 38 13.48 36.29 14.27
N ASN A 39 14.01 35.77 15.38
CA ASN A 39 14.52 36.62 16.45
C ASN A 39 15.99 36.24 16.71
N PRO A 40 16.86 37.24 16.95
CA PRO A 40 18.30 37.14 16.77
C PRO A 40 18.94 36.38 17.93
N GLN A 41 20.05 35.71 17.60
CA GLN A 41 21.14 35.28 18.48
C GLN A 41 20.92 35.51 19.99
N ASN A 42 20.23 34.57 20.64
CA ASN A 42 20.51 34.28 22.04
C ASN A 42 21.50 33.11 22.05
N HIS A 43 22.73 33.40 22.47
CA HIS A 43 23.72 32.38 22.80
C HIS A 43 23.14 31.45 23.88
N ILE A 44 22.64 30.28 23.48
CA ILE A 44 22.29 29.21 24.41
C ILE A 44 23.57 28.41 24.65
N THR A 45 24.09 28.53 25.87
CA THR A 45 25.12 27.64 26.43
C THR A 45 24.65 26.17 26.36
N PRO A 46 25.52 25.20 26.02
CA PRO A 46 25.14 23.82 25.74
C PRO A 46 24.92 23.01 27.03
N HIS A 47 23.95 23.39 27.86
CA HIS A 47 23.68 22.64 29.09
C HIS A 47 22.24 22.65 29.63
N GLU A 48 21.22 23.01 28.85
CA GLU A 48 19.83 22.81 29.25
C GLU A 48 19.23 21.52 28.64
N LEU A 49 18.83 20.61 29.52
CA LEU A 49 18.33 19.27 29.23
C LEU A 49 17.07 19.30 28.34
N ASN A 50 17.18 18.69 27.15
CA ASN A 50 16.05 18.41 26.26
C ASN A 50 15.01 17.51 26.97
N PRO A 51 13.69 17.80 26.89
CA PRO A 51 12.68 16.94 27.48
C PRO A 51 12.74 15.54 26.84
N PRO A 52 12.53 14.47 27.62
CA PRO A 52 12.63 13.12 27.10
C PRO A 52 11.49 12.82 26.11
N PHE A 53 11.85 12.47 24.88
CA PHE A 53 10.92 11.98 23.87
C PHE A 53 10.33 10.62 24.27
N ASP A 54 9.02 10.44 24.12
CA ASP A 54 8.36 9.15 24.36
C ASP A 54 8.48 8.27 23.12
N LEU A 55 9.37 7.27 23.20
CA LEU A 55 9.62 6.33 22.11
C LEU A 55 8.37 5.52 21.73
N LEU A 56 7.44 5.29 22.66
CA LEU A 56 6.19 4.58 22.37
C LEU A 56 5.30 5.37 21.39
N SER A 57 5.43 6.69 21.36
CA SER A 57 4.74 7.56 20.41
C SER A 57 5.53 7.80 19.12
N PHE A 58 6.64 7.07 18.89
CA PHE A 58 7.50 7.34 17.73
C PHE A 58 6.72 7.18 16.40
N PRO A 59 6.64 8.24 15.58
CA PRO A 59 5.70 8.31 14.46
C PRO A 59 6.19 7.62 13.17
N SER A 60 7.22 6.78 13.23
CA SER A 60 7.84 6.12 12.08
C SER A 60 8.32 4.72 12.44
N SER A 61 8.82 3.97 11.45
CA SER A 61 9.52 2.71 11.69
C SER A 61 10.69 2.88 12.65
N TRP A 62 10.72 2.05 13.69
CA TRP A 62 11.81 2.00 14.67
C TRP A 62 13.14 1.52 14.07
N ASN A 63 13.12 0.95 12.86
CA ASN A 63 14.34 0.52 12.13
C ASN A 63 15.21 1.71 11.73
N HIS A 64 14.65 2.93 11.67
CA HIS A 64 15.41 4.16 11.47
C HIS A 64 16.26 4.55 12.67
N LEU A 65 15.93 4.04 13.86
CA LEU A 65 16.61 4.36 15.09
C LEU A 65 17.92 3.55 15.19
N SER A 66 18.93 4.19 15.75
CA SER A 66 20.20 3.54 16.09
C SER A 66 20.30 3.38 17.59
N PHE A 67 20.33 2.13 18.04
CA PHE A 67 20.44 1.78 19.45
C PHE A 67 21.87 1.34 19.73
N SER A 68 22.55 2.06 20.63
CA SER A 68 23.87 1.68 21.10
C SER A 68 23.85 0.28 21.73
N SER A 69 24.94 -0.45 21.57
CA SER A 69 25.20 -1.70 22.29
C SER A 69 25.77 -1.47 23.71
N ILE A 70 25.97 -0.20 24.09
CA ILE A 70 26.51 0.22 25.39
C ILE A 70 25.50 1.18 26.06
N PRO A 71 25.15 0.99 27.34
CA PRO A 71 25.56 -0.11 28.22
C PRO A 71 24.99 -1.46 27.76
N ARG A 72 25.55 -2.57 28.27
CA ARG A 72 25.15 -3.92 27.87
C ARG A 72 23.64 -4.07 27.94
N PRO A 73 23.00 -4.63 26.89
CA PRO A 73 21.55 -4.79 26.87
C PRO A 73 21.13 -5.61 28.09
N GLN A 74 20.11 -5.11 28.77
CA GLN A 74 19.49 -5.87 29.83
C GLN A 74 18.88 -7.14 29.24
N LEU A 75 19.23 -8.28 29.83
CA LEU A 75 18.66 -9.56 29.46
C LEU A 75 17.22 -9.66 29.95
N LEU A 76 16.34 -10.18 29.08
CA LEU A 76 14.90 -10.30 29.30
C LEU A 76 14.53 -11.78 29.25
N LYS A 77 13.55 -12.19 30.06
CA LYS A 77 12.84 -13.46 29.93
C LYS A 77 11.54 -13.19 29.17
N ILE A 78 11.46 -13.75 27.97
CA ILE A 78 10.43 -13.44 26.97
C ILE A 78 9.56 -14.69 26.76
N ALA A 79 8.25 -14.57 26.99
CA ALA A 79 7.30 -15.59 26.56
C ALA A 79 6.89 -15.32 25.12
N VAL A 80 7.04 -16.31 24.24
CA VAL A 80 6.76 -16.18 22.81
C VAL A 80 5.68 -17.19 22.42
N PHE A 81 4.58 -16.71 21.83
CA PHE A 81 3.50 -17.56 21.34
C PHE A 81 3.48 -17.57 19.81
N VAL A 82 3.71 -18.73 19.21
CA VAL A 82 3.72 -18.91 17.75
C VAL A 82 2.82 -20.07 17.38
N LYS A 83 1.85 -19.85 16.48
CA LYS A 83 0.88 -20.87 16.06
C LYS A 83 1.53 -22.17 15.59
N LYS A 84 2.62 -22.04 14.84
CA LYS A 84 3.44 -23.11 14.29
C LYS A 84 4.86 -22.57 14.13
N TRP A 85 5.83 -23.24 14.73
CA TRP A 85 7.23 -22.93 14.50
C TRP A 85 7.67 -23.51 13.14
N PRO A 86 8.50 -22.79 12.35
CA PRO A 86 8.94 -23.32 11.07
C PRO A 86 9.73 -24.62 11.24
N HIS A 87 9.48 -25.56 10.34
CA HIS A 87 10.21 -26.80 10.20
C HIS A 87 10.49 -27.02 8.71
N GLN A 88 11.77 -27.08 8.33
CA GLN A 88 12.22 -27.23 6.94
C GLN A 88 11.64 -26.14 6.01
N ASN A 89 11.58 -26.43 4.70
CA ASN A 89 11.08 -25.58 3.61
C ASN A 89 9.60 -25.14 3.68
N GLN A 90 8.82 -25.60 4.65
CA GLN A 90 7.37 -25.32 4.70
C GLN A 90 6.99 -24.09 5.56
N ALA A 91 7.89 -23.12 5.66
CA ALA A 91 7.69 -21.89 6.42
C ALA A 91 7.13 -20.75 5.56
N GLY A 92 5.99 -20.19 5.96
CA GLY A 92 5.47 -18.93 5.41
C GLY A 92 6.19 -17.72 6.00
N GLY A 93 5.75 -16.52 5.59
CA GLY A 93 6.37 -15.27 6.05
C GLY A 93 6.30 -15.06 7.57
N LEU A 94 5.18 -15.41 8.21
CA LEU A 94 5.02 -15.33 9.66
C LEU A 94 6.01 -16.26 10.37
N GLU A 95 6.10 -17.51 9.92
CA GLU A 95 6.99 -18.49 10.55
C GLU A 95 8.46 -18.08 10.39
N ARG A 96 8.85 -17.57 9.22
CA ARG A 96 10.20 -17.03 8.99
C ARG A 96 10.48 -15.82 9.87
N HIS A 97 9.55 -14.86 9.95
CA HIS A 97 9.68 -13.71 10.84
C HIS A 97 9.91 -14.14 12.29
N ALA A 98 9.07 -15.06 12.78
CA ALA A 98 9.19 -15.59 14.13
C ALA A 98 10.56 -16.24 14.36
N LEU A 99 11.05 -17.03 13.41
CA LEU A 99 12.39 -17.64 13.49
C LEU A 99 13.49 -16.58 13.51
N THR A 100 13.52 -15.70 12.51
CA THR A 100 14.57 -14.67 12.36
C THR A 100 14.65 -13.75 13.57
N LEU A 101 13.51 -13.21 14.02
CA LEU A 101 13.44 -12.32 15.18
C LEU A 101 13.94 -12.99 16.46
N HIS A 102 13.37 -14.15 16.78
CA HIS A 102 13.64 -14.77 18.07
C HIS A 102 15.02 -15.45 18.13
N LEU A 103 15.56 -15.91 16.99
CA LEU A 103 16.98 -16.30 16.90
C LEU A 103 17.89 -15.09 17.13
N ALA A 104 17.60 -13.94 16.52
CA ALA A 104 18.40 -12.73 16.73
C ALA A 104 18.33 -12.23 18.19
N LEU A 105 17.17 -12.29 18.83
CA LEU A 105 17.04 -12.01 20.27
C LEU A 105 17.79 -13.03 21.14
N ALA A 106 17.77 -14.32 20.79
CA ALA A 106 18.54 -15.35 21.49
C ALA A 106 20.05 -15.11 21.38
N LYS A 107 20.55 -14.76 20.18
CA LYS A 107 21.95 -14.38 19.90
C LYS A 107 22.39 -13.17 20.76
N ARG A 108 21.46 -12.28 21.12
CA ARG A 108 21.70 -11.13 22.03
C ARG A 108 21.68 -11.50 23.52
N GLY A 109 21.39 -12.76 23.86
CA GLY A 109 21.45 -13.27 25.23
C GLY A 109 20.13 -13.27 25.99
N HIS A 110 19.02 -12.86 25.39
CA HIS A 110 17.71 -12.97 26.04
C HIS A 110 17.32 -14.43 26.24
N GLU A 111 16.55 -14.70 27.29
CA GLU A 111 15.98 -16.00 27.62
C GLU A 111 14.59 -16.10 27.01
N LEU A 112 14.37 -17.02 26.06
CA LEU A 112 13.11 -17.15 25.34
C LEU A 112 12.41 -18.45 25.70
N HIS A 113 11.10 -18.37 25.98
CA HIS A 113 10.23 -19.52 26.13
C HIS A 113 9.19 -19.52 25.01
N ILE A 114 9.34 -20.45 24.06
CA ILE A 114 8.53 -20.53 22.85
C ILE A 114 7.43 -21.56 23.04
N PHE A 115 6.19 -21.09 23.08
CA PHE A 115 4.98 -21.91 23.13
C PHE A 115 4.46 -22.13 21.71
N THR A 116 4.55 -23.36 21.22
CA THR A 116 4.22 -23.70 19.83
C THR A 116 3.74 -25.14 19.66
N THR A 117 3.34 -25.53 18.44
CA THR A 117 2.89 -26.89 18.12
C THR A 117 4.05 -27.83 17.89
N SER A 118 3.86 -29.11 18.26
CA SER A 118 4.77 -30.19 17.89
C SER A 118 4.69 -30.46 16.38
N PRO A 119 5.82 -30.72 15.71
CA PRO A 119 5.79 -31.16 14.31
C PRO A 119 5.14 -32.56 14.21
N PRO A 120 4.40 -32.86 13.12
CA PRO A 120 3.62 -34.10 13.03
C PRO A 120 4.44 -35.40 13.02
N ASN A 121 5.68 -35.37 12.51
CA ASN A 121 6.43 -36.59 12.13
C ASN A 121 7.96 -36.49 12.31
N SER A 122 8.47 -35.59 13.14
CA SER A 122 9.92 -35.47 13.39
C SER A 122 10.24 -35.39 14.87
N SER A 123 11.40 -35.93 15.25
CA SER A 123 12.09 -35.41 16.43
C SER A 123 12.27 -33.92 16.16
N PHE A 124 11.61 -33.06 16.94
CA PHE A 124 11.90 -31.64 16.93
C PHE A 124 13.39 -31.54 17.24
N SER A 125 14.22 -31.37 16.20
CA SER A 125 15.63 -31.15 16.38
C SER A 125 15.67 -29.93 17.26
N ARG A 126 16.09 -30.10 18.51
CA ARG A 126 16.22 -28.97 19.41
C ARG A 126 17.23 -28.10 18.70
N LEU A 127 16.77 -27.05 18.03
CA LEU A 127 17.54 -25.85 17.76
C LEU A 127 17.83 -25.29 19.15
N SER A 128 18.69 -26.00 19.88
CA SER A 128 19.04 -25.78 21.26
C SER A 128 20.09 -24.68 21.24
N HIS A 129 19.69 -23.51 20.75
CA HIS A 129 20.34 -22.30 21.21
C HIS A 129 20.16 -22.30 22.72
N SER A 130 21.25 -22.11 23.47
CA SER A 130 21.26 -22.24 24.93
C SER A 130 20.17 -21.42 25.64
N ASN A 131 19.64 -20.39 24.96
CA ASN A 131 18.68 -19.45 25.50
C ASN A 131 17.26 -19.61 24.94
N MET A 132 16.95 -20.68 24.19
CA MET A 132 15.60 -20.94 23.64
C MET A 132 15.00 -22.22 24.21
N ASN A 133 13.93 -22.07 24.99
CA ASN A 133 13.19 -23.16 25.62
C ASN A 133 11.87 -23.39 24.89
N PHE A 134 11.68 -24.56 24.28
CA PHE A 134 10.45 -24.90 23.56
C PHE A 134 9.43 -25.63 24.45
N HIS A 135 8.19 -25.15 24.41
CA HIS A 135 7.03 -25.67 25.13
C HIS A 135 5.99 -26.09 24.09
N LEU A 136 5.84 -27.40 23.90
CA LEU A 136 5.08 -27.94 22.79
C LEU A 136 3.68 -28.39 23.20
N SER A 137 2.69 -28.12 22.35
CA SER A 137 1.38 -28.76 22.39
C SER A 137 1.22 -29.75 21.23
N GLN A 138 0.28 -30.68 21.36
CA GLN A 138 -0.22 -31.37 20.16
C GLN A 138 -1.00 -30.38 19.29
N PRO A 139 -0.96 -30.52 17.95
CA PRO A 139 -1.75 -29.68 17.08
C PRO A 139 -3.25 -29.98 17.25
N THR A 140 -4.07 -28.93 17.25
CA THR A 140 -5.53 -29.04 17.14
C THR A 140 -5.94 -29.64 15.79
N ALA A 141 -7.21 -29.99 15.61
CA ALA A 141 -7.73 -30.47 14.32
C ALA A 141 -7.45 -29.49 13.15
N ALA A 142 -7.33 -28.19 13.44
CA ALA A 142 -6.98 -27.16 12.46
C ALA A 142 -5.46 -27.01 12.23
N GLY A 143 -4.63 -27.85 12.86
CA GLY A 143 -3.17 -27.81 12.74
C GLY A 143 -2.47 -26.73 13.58
N TYR A 144 -3.21 -26.06 14.49
CA TYR A 144 -2.71 -24.93 15.28
C TYR A 144 -2.49 -25.26 16.75
N LEU A 145 -1.82 -24.35 17.45
CA LEU A 145 -1.55 -24.38 18.89
C LEU A 145 -2.79 -24.70 19.73
N ASP A 146 -2.70 -25.74 20.55
CA ASP A 146 -3.72 -26.02 21.55
C ASP A 146 -3.60 -25.00 22.68
N GLN A 147 -4.55 -24.08 22.70
CA GLN A 147 -4.56 -22.97 23.63
C GLN A 147 -4.52 -23.50 25.08
N ALA A 148 -5.43 -24.40 25.48
CA ALA A 148 -5.51 -24.89 26.87
C ALA A 148 -4.17 -25.40 27.42
N THR A 149 -3.50 -26.26 26.65
CA THR A 149 -2.20 -26.83 27.01
C THR A 149 -1.13 -25.77 27.16
N VAL A 150 -0.95 -24.90 26.16
CA VAL A 150 0.12 -23.89 26.23
C VAL A 150 -0.09 -22.86 27.32
N TRP A 151 -1.34 -22.56 27.66
CA TRP A 151 -1.62 -21.63 28.75
C TRP A 151 -1.28 -22.22 30.11
N LYS A 152 -1.56 -23.52 30.32
CA LYS A 152 -1.13 -24.22 31.54
C LYS A 152 0.41 -24.26 31.63
N GLN A 153 1.09 -24.57 30.52
CA GLN A 153 2.56 -24.55 30.46
C GLN A 153 3.11 -23.15 30.75
N PHE A 154 2.54 -22.11 30.13
CA PHE A 154 2.89 -20.71 30.36
C PHE A 154 2.73 -20.33 31.84
N GLN A 155 1.58 -20.65 32.45
CA GLN A 155 1.34 -20.35 33.85
C GLN A 155 2.38 -21.02 34.76
N ALA A 156 2.71 -22.30 34.50
CA ALA A 156 3.73 -23.01 35.26
C ALA A 156 5.12 -22.38 35.11
N GLN A 157 5.50 -21.94 33.91
CA GLN A 157 6.78 -21.27 33.67
C GLN A 157 6.83 -19.85 34.24
N ASN A 158 5.71 -19.14 34.25
CA ASN A 158 5.61 -17.80 34.81
C ASN A 158 5.62 -17.83 36.35
N SER A 159 5.14 -18.92 36.97
CA SER A 159 5.18 -19.11 38.42
C SER A 159 6.50 -19.71 38.93
N THR A 160 7.31 -20.30 38.06
CA THR A 160 8.56 -20.97 38.45
C THR A 160 9.77 -20.06 38.26
N GLY A 161 10.51 -19.78 39.34
CA GLY A 161 11.65 -18.87 39.32
C GLY A 161 11.20 -17.41 39.24
N ARG A 162 11.65 -16.70 38.20
CA ARG A 162 11.23 -15.31 37.93
C ARG A 162 10.13 -15.25 36.86
N PRO A 163 9.13 -14.36 37.01
CA PRO A 163 8.13 -14.10 35.97
C PRO A 163 8.75 -13.65 34.64
N PHE A 164 7.97 -13.75 33.56
CA PHE A 164 8.33 -13.17 32.27
C PHE A 164 8.33 -11.64 32.34
N ASP A 165 9.36 -11.01 31.76
CA ASP A 165 9.46 -9.55 31.69
C ASP A 165 8.50 -8.99 30.61
N VAL A 166 8.27 -9.77 29.54
CA VAL A 166 7.44 -9.38 28.40
C VAL A 166 6.81 -10.61 27.74
N TYR A 167 5.64 -10.41 27.12
CA TYR A 167 4.91 -11.43 26.38
C TYR A 167 4.82 -11.01 24.91
N HIS A 168 5.24 -11.87 23.99
CA HIS A 168 5.15 -11.62 22.56
C HIS A 168 4.29 -12.69 21.89
N THR A 169 3.34 -12.28 21.06
CA THR A 169 2.53 -13.20 20.24
C THR A 169 2.66 -12.86 18.77
N GLU A 170 2.97 -13.88 17.98
CA GLU A 170 2.96 -13.78 16.52
C GLU A 170 1.52 -13.94 16.03
N SER A 171 0.93 -12.83 15.57
CA SER A 171 -0.51 -12.72 15.31
C SER A 171 -1.32 -13.26 16.53
N VAL A 172 -2.41 -13.99 16.29
CA VAL A 172 -3.20 -14.62 17.35
C VAL A 172 -2.62 -15.97 17.83
N GLY A 173 -1.29 -16.07 17.95
CA GLY A 173 -0.60 -17.21 18.56
C GLY A 173 -1.08 -17.47 19.99
N LEU A 174 -1.15 -16.42 20.80
CA LEU A 174 -1.96 -16.38 22.01
C LEU A 174 -3.32 -15.73 21.70
N MET A 175 -4.43 -16.40 22.01
CA MET A 175 -5.75 -15.83 21.75
C MET A 175 -6.02 -14.56 22.58
N HIS A 176 -6.68 -13.59 21.96
CA HIS A 176 -7.05 -12.30 22.56
C HIS A 176 -7.87 -12.42 23.86
N THR A 177 -8.58 -13.53 24.07
CA THR A 177 -9.33 -13.83 25.31
C THR A 177 -8.41 -14.05 26.52
N ARG A 178 -7.17 -14.46 26.28
CA ARG A 178 -6.15 -14.71 27.31
C ARG A 178 -5.12 -13.59 27.40
N ALA A 179 -4.87 -12.92 26.28
CA ALA A 179 -4.03 -11.73 26.21
C ALA A 179 -4.55 -10.54 27.05
N ARG A 180 -5.87 -10.39 27.17
CA ARG A 180 -6.54 -9.18 27.69
C ARG A 180 -6.08 -8.65 29.05
N ASN A 181 -5.47 -9.49 29.89
CA ASN A 181 -5.04 -9.14 31.25
C ASN A 181 -3.51 -9.20 31.40
N LEU A 182 -2.76 -9.34 30.31
CA LEU A 182 -1.29 -9.33 30.32
C LEU A 182 -0.81 -7.89 30.04
N PRO A 183 -0.22 -7.20 31.02
CA PRO A 183 0.08 -5.75 30.91
C PRO A 183 1.18 -5.43 29.88
N HIS A 184 2.08 -6.39 29.60
CA HIS A 184 3.24 -6.21 28.70
C HIS A 184 3.15 -7.11 27.46
N ILE A 185 1.94 -7.32 26.95
CA ILE A 185 1.76 -8.14 25.74
C ILE A 185 1.92 -7.32 24.46
N VAL A 186 2.81 -7.79 23.61
CA VAL A 186 3.05 -7.27 22.26
C VAL A 186 2.52 -8.29 21.25
N VAL A 187 1.77 -7.82 20.26
CA VAL A 187 1.34 -8.63 19.11
C VAL A 187 1.94 -8.12 17.81
N SER A 188 2.56 -9.00 17.04
CA SER A 188 3.07 -8.68 15.70
C SER A 188 2.10 -9.13 14.62
N TRP A 189 1.67 -8.19 13.77
CA TRP A 189 0.71 -8.46 12.69
C TRP A 189 1.43 -8.73 11.36
N HIS A 190 1.20 -9.94 10.82
CA HIS A 190 1.74 -10.43 9.54
C HIS A 190 0.75 -10.35 8.37
N GLY A 191 -0.40 -9.72 8.63
CA GLY A 191 -1.53 -9.59 7.73
C GLY A 191 -2.80 -9.41 8.55
N ILE A 192 -3.55 -8.36 8.24
CA ILE A 192 -4.85 -8.06 8.87
C ILE A 192 -5.99 -8.23 7.86
N ALA A 193 -7.21 -8.40 8.37
CA ALA A 193 -8.38 -8.62 7.51
C ALA A 193 -8.61 -7.45 6.56
N TYR A 194 -8.32 -6.21 6.98
CA TYR A 194 -8.43 -5.03 6.10
C TYR A 194 -7.52 -5.13 4.87
N GLU A 195 -6.25 -5.48 5.04
CA GLU A 195 -5.34 -5.67 3.90
C GLU A 195 -5.75 -6.88 3.04
N THR A 196 -6.37 -7.89 3.64
CA THR A 196 -6.95 -9.02 2.90
C THR A 196 -8.14 -8.59 2.05
N LEU A 197 -9.03 -7.77 2.61
CA LEU A 197 -10.14 -7.15 1.87
C LEU A 197 -9.60 -6.34 0.68
N HIS A 198 -8.56 -5.53 0.88
CA HIS A 198 -7.91 -4.79 -0.20
C HIS A 198 -7.31 -5.72 -1.27
N SER A 199 -6.67 -6.82 -0.85
CA SER A 199 -6.14 -7.83 -1.77
C SER A 199 -7.25 -8.50 -2.61
N ASP A 200 -8.41 -8.75 -2.01
CA ASP A 200 -9.57 -9.32 -2.69
C ASP A 200 -10.18 -8.33 -3.69
N ILE A 201 -10.25 -7.03 -3.35
CA ILE A 201 -10.66 -5.96 -4.28
C ILE A 201 -9.77 -5.92 -5.52
N VAL A 202 -8.45 -6.01 -5.34
CA VAL A 202 -7.48 -5.99 -6.45
C VAL A 202 -7.66 -7.24 -7.33
N GLN A 203 -7.84 -8.40 -6.72
CA GLN A 203 -8.03 -9.66 -7.44
C GLN A 203 -9.35 -9.71 -8.21
N GLU A 204 -10.39 -9.01 -7.76
CA GLU A 204 -11.66 -8.95 -8.49
C GLU A 204 -11.53 -8.23 -9.83
N ARG A 205 -10.53 -7.36 -10.01
CA ARG A 205 -10.20 -6.76 -11.32
C ARG A 205 -9.66 -7.78 -12.32
N LEU A 206 -9.12 -8.90 -11.85
CA LEU A 206 -8.57 -9.97 -12.68
C LEU A 206 -9.56 -11.10 -12.94
N ARG A 207 -10.79 -10.97 -12.41
CA ARG A 207 -11.84 -11.97 -12.56
C ARG A 207 -12.45 -11.91 -13.96
N SER A 208 -12.69 -13.06 -14.57
CA SER A 208 -13.44 -13.11 -15.83
C SER A 208 -14.93 -12.76 -15.60
N PRO A 209 -15.61 -12.10 -16.57
CA PRO A 209 -17.04 -11.78 -16.44
C PRO A 209 -17.95 -13.00 -16.22
N GLN A 210 -17.51 -14.19 -16.62
CA GLN A 210 -18.26 -15.44 -16.54
C GLN A 210 -18.14 -16.13 -15.17
N GLU A 211 -17.14 -15.76 -14.36
CA GLU A 211 -16.94 -16.37 -13.04
C GLU A 211 -17.95 -15.78 -12.01
N PRO A 212 -18.59 -16.61 -11.15
CA PRO A 212 -19.65 -16.17 -10.22
C PRO A 212 -19.15 -15.41 -8.97
N ARG A 213 -19.59 -14.16 -8.74
CA ARG A 213 -19.14 -13.26 -7.64
C ARG A 213 -18.66 -13.98 -6.37
N SER A 214 -17.47 -13.60 -5.89
CA SER A 214 -16.83 -14.23 -4.73
C SER A 214 -17.55 -13.88 -3.42
N SER A 215 -17.85 -14.89 -2.59
CA SER A 215 -18.28 -14.67 -1.19
C SER A 215 -17.16 -14.12 -0.30
N ALA A 216 -15.90 -14.20 -0.77
CA ALA A 216 -14.72 -13.85 0.02
C ALA A 216 -14.77 -12.42 0.57
N LEU A 217 -15.23 -11.44 -0.22
CA LEU A 217 -15.34 -10.05 0.24
C LEU A 217 -16.28 -9.91 1.45
N THR A 218 -17.44 -10.57 1.39
CA THR A 218 -18.40 -10.58 2.51
C THR A 218 -17.82 -11.26 3.74
N GLU A 219 -17.13 -12.39 3.56
CA GLU A 219 -16.45 -13.10 4.65
C GLU A 219 -15.29 -12.26 5.25
N ARG A 220 -14.56 -11.49 4.44
CA ARG A 220 -13.51 -10.58 4.91
C ARG A 220 -14.07 -9.42 5.73
N LEU A 221 -15.22 -8.88 5.33
CA LEU A 221 -15.86 -7.81 6.09
C LEU A 221 -16.21 -8.26 7.52
N ILE A 222 -16.71 -9.48 7.68
CA ILE A 222 -16.98 -10.06 9.02
C ILE A 222 -15.69 -10.10 9.85
N LYS A 223 -14.57 -10.56 9.26
CA LYS A 223 -13.28 -10.61 9.95
C LYS A 223 -12.74 -9.23 10.33
N VAL A 224 -12.95 -8.20 9.50
CA VAL A 224 -12.61 -6.81 9.85
C VAL A 224 -13.40 -6.37 11.09
N VAL A 225 -14.70 -6.67 11.15
CA VAL A 225 -15.54 -6.35 12.31
C VAL A 225 -15.08 -7.10 13.56
N GLU A 226 -14.65 -8.36 13.43
CA GLU A 226 -14.06 -9.11 14.54
C GLU A 226 -12.77 -8.46 15.04
N GLU A 227 -11.85 -8.12 14.14
CA GLU A 227 -10.58 -7.45 14.47
C GLU A 227 -10.79 -6.12 15.21
N VAL A 228 -11.73 -5.28 14.74
CA VAL A 228 -12.11 -4.04 15.45
C VAL A 228 -12.50 -4.31 16.91
N LYS A 229 -13.19 -5.41 17.18
CA LYS A 229 -13.64 -5.76 18.53
C LYS A 229 -12.53 -6.33 19.42
N PHE A 230 -11.58 -7.08 18.87
CA PHE A 230 -10.59 -7.77 19.69
C PHE A 230 -9.20 -7.13 19.71
N PHE A 231 -8.83 -6.30 18.73
CA PHE A 231 -7.55 -5.59 18.74
C PHE A 231 -7.29 -4.83 20.04
N PRO A 232 -8.26 -4.11 20.63
CA PRO A 232 -8.05 -3.41 21.91
C PRO A 232 -7.62 -4.32 23.09
N ARG A 233 -7.73 -5.65 22.97
CA ARG A 233 -7.33 -6.62 24.00
C ARG A 233 -5.83 -6.93 24.03
N TYR A 234 -5.03 -6.43 23.10
CA TYR A 234 -3.57 -6.53 23.15
C TYR A 234 -2.98 -5.19 23.57
N ALA A 235 -2.06 -5.15 24.54
CA ALA A 235 -1.52 -3.89 25.06
C ALA A 235 -0.77 -3.10 23.97
N HIS A 236 0.12 -3.76 23.21
CA HIS A 236 0.90 -3.15 22.15
C HIS A 236 0.82 -3.95 20.84
N HIS A 237 0.79 -3.23 19.71
CA HIS A 237 0.67 -3.76 18.36
C HIS A 237 1.91 -3.38 17.56
N VAL A 238 2.62 -4.38 17.04
CA VAL A 238 3.69 -4.17 16.08
C VAL A 238 3.14 -4.35 14.67
N ALA A 239 3.31 -3.31 13.86
CA ALA A 239 3.03 -3.28 12.44
C ALA A 239 4.32 -3.54 11.65
N THR A 240 4.29 -4.53 10.77
CA THR A 240 5.44 -4.97 9.96
C THR A 240 5.72 -4.10 8.73
N SER A 241 4.89 -3.08 8.49
CA SER A 241 5.04 -2.09 7.42
C SER A 241 4.45 -0.75 7.85
N ASP A 242 4.90 0.35 7.21
CA ASP A 242 4.33 1.68 7.46
C ASP A 242 2.83 1.72 7.14
N HIS A 243 2.41 1.02 6.07
CA HIS A 243 1.00 0.94 5.68
C HIS A 243 0.13 0.27 6.74
N VAL A 244 0.58 -0.85 7.32
CA VAL A 244 -0.15 -1.52 8.41
C VAL A 244 -0.23 -0.60 9.63
N GLY A 245 0.86 0.12 9.94
CA GLY A 245 0.88 1.09 11.02
C GLY A 245 -0.19 2.17 10.86
N ASP A 246 -0.28 2.75 9.65
CA ASP A 246 -1.31 3.73 9.32
C ASP A 246 -2.71 3.15 9.39
N VAL A 247 -2.93 1.92 8.92
CA VAL A 247 -4.24 1.25 9.00
C VAL A 247 -4.64 1.01 10.46
N LEU A 248 -3.74 0.52 11.31
CA LEU A 248 -4.02 0.30 12.72
C LEU A 248 -4.36 1.61 13.46
N LYS A 249 -3.64 2.70 13.18
CA LYS A 249 -3.84 4.01 13.81
C LYS A 249 -5.08 4.74 13.29
N ARG A 250 -5.29 4.77 11.97
CA ARG A 250 -6.28 5.64 11.31
C ARG A 250 -7.57 4.95 10.88
N ILE A 251 -7.57 3.62 10.77
CA ILE A 251 -8.76 2.85 10.40
C ILE A 251 -9.29 2.08 11.62
N TYR A 252 -8.42 1.32 12.29
CA TYR A 252 -8.80 0.60 13.51
C TYR A 252 -8.81 1.50 14.76
N MET A 253 -8.34 2.76 14.66
CA MET A 253 -8.33 3.75 15.73
C MET A 253 -7.65 3.26 17.02
N ILE A 254 -6.60 2.44 16.87
CA ILE A 254 -5.77 2.03 18.01
C ILE A 254 -4.92 3.23 18.43
N PRO A 255 -4.85 3.56 19.74
CA PRO A 255 -4.03 4.68 20.24
C PRO A 255 -2.58 4.61 19.73
N GLU A 256 -2.01 5.76 19.38
CA GLU A 256 -0.72 5.82 18.69
C GLU A 256 0.42 5.20 19.52
N GLU A 257 0.40 5.41 20.83
CA GLU A 257 1.34 4.86 21.81
C GLU A 257 1.28 3.32 21.95
N ARG A 258 0.24 2.71 21.37
CA ARG A 258 0.05 1.26 21.30
C ARG A 258 0.40 0.68 19.93
N VAL A 259 0.72 1.50 18.93
CA VAL A 259 1.05 1.01 17.57
C VAL A 259 2.48 1.38 17.19
N HIS A 260 3.33 0.36 17.15
CA HIS A 260 4.76 0.46 16.88
C HIS A 260 5.05 -0.08 15.48
N VAL A 261 5.66 0.71 14.61
CA VAL A 261 6.08 0.21 13.30
C VAL A 261 7.48 -0.37 13.42
N ILE A 262 7.61 -1.69 13.22
CA ILE A 262 8.91 -2.38 13.17
C ILE A 262 8.90 -3.21 11.90
N LEU A 263 9.70 -2.78 10.90
CA LEU A 263 9.77 -3.41 9.60
C LEU A 263 10.47 -4.77 9.72
N ASN A 264 10.01 -5.71 8.90
CA ASN A 264 10.61 -7.04 8.82
C ASN A 264 12.11 -6.97 8.51
N GLY A 265 12.86 -7.89 9.10
CA GLY A 265 14.28 -8.10 8.85
C GLY A 265 14.53 -9.52 8.37
N VAL A 266 15.55 -9.68 7.53
CA VAL A 266 16.04 -10.99 7.08
C VAL A 266 17.53 -11.12 7.38
N ASP A 267 18.04 -12.34 7.45
CA ASP A 267 19.42 -12.61 7.88
C ASP A 267 20.44 -12.05 6.89
N GLU A 268 21.12 -10.97 7.28
CA GLU A 268 22.11 -10.27 6.47
C GLU A 268 23.43 -11.04 6.28
N GLU A 269 23.68 -12.08 7.08
CA GLU A 269 24.86 -12.95 6.96
C GLU A 269 24.63 -14.02 5.88
N ILE A 270 23.36 -14.39 5.66
CA ILE A 270 22.95 -15.34 4.61
C ILE A 270 22.75 -14.61 3.28
N PHE A 271 21.94 -13.55 3.29
CA PHE A 271 21.58 -12.80 2.08
C PHE A 271 22.57 -11.66 1.88
N MET A 272 23.66 -11.95 1.17
CA MET A 272 24.66 -10.95 0.78
C MET A 272 25.28 -11.32 -0.57
N PRO A 273 25.68 -10.35 -1.41
CA PRO A 273 26.24 -10.63 -2.72
C PRO A 273 27.46 -11.55 -2.65
N ASP A 274 27.47 -12.61 -3.45
CA ASP A 274 28.60 -13.54 -3.55
C ASP A 274 28.81 -13.96 -5.02
N LEU A 275 29.94 -13.52 -5.59
CA LEU A 275 30.28 -13.80 -6.99
C LEU A 275 30.58 -15.27 -7.26
N LYS A 276 31.19 -15.98 -6.29
CA LYS A 276 31.50 -17.40 -6.45
C LYS A 276 30.21 -18.20 -6.40
N ARG A 277 29.35 -17.94 -5.40
CA ARG A 277 28.04 -18.58 -5.29
C ARG A 277 27.15 -18.31 -6.50
N ARG A 278 27.22 -17.10 -7.09
CA ARG A 278 26.58 -16.78 -8.38
C ARG A 278 27.04 -17.72 -9.51
N GLN A 279 28.35 -17.87 -9.68
CA GLN A 279 28.95 -18.70 -10.72
C GLN A 279 28.57 -20.17 -10.53
N ASP A 280 28.76 -20.69 -9.31
CA ASP A 280 28.43 -22.07 -8.95
C ASP A 280 26.93 -22.37 -9.19
N PHE A 281 26.03 -21.47 -8.77
CA PHE A 281 24.59 -21.63 -8.99
C PHE A 281 24.24 -21.63 -10.48
N ARG A 282 24.79 -20.70 -11.27
CA ARG A 282 24.54 -20.62 -12.71
C ARG A 282 25.01 -21.87 -13.44
N GLN A 283 26.19 -22.39 -13.08
CA GLN A 283 26.72 -23.62 -13.65
C GLN A 283 25.85 -24.83 -13.27
N ASN A 284 25.52 -24.99 -11.99
CA ASN A 284 24.78 -26.14 -11.48
C ASN A 284 23.37 -26.26 -12.07
N TYR A 285 22.72 -25.13 -12.37
CA TYR A 285 21.38 -25.10 -12.95
C TYR A 285 21.36 -24.84 -14.46
N GLY A 286 22.53 -24.81 -15.12
CA GLY A 286 22.63 -24.66 -16.58
C GLY A 286 22.11 -23.33 -17.12
N ILE A 287 22.31 -22.24 -16.37
CA ILE A 287 21.87 -20.90 -16.78
C ILE A 287 22.79 -20.40 -17.90
N PRO A 288 22.27 -20.01 -19.09
CA PRO A 288 23.13 -19.63 -20.22
C PRO A 288 23.96 -18.38 -19.94
N GLU A 289 25.28 -18.47 -20.16
CA GLU A 289 26.23 -17.36 -19.94
C GLU A 289 25.98 -16.17 -20.87
N ASN A 290 25.49 -16.45 -22.09
CA ASN A 290 25.18 -15.45 -23.11
C ASN A 290 23.81 -14.78 -22.94
N SER A 291 23.09 -15.05 -21.85
CA SER A 291 21.88 -14.28 -21.52
C SER A 291 22.28 -12.83 -21.28
N ASP A 292 21.57 -11.86 -21.85
CA ASP A 292 21.78 -10.43 -21.54
C ASP A 292 21.11 -10.05 -20.21
N LEU A 293 20.06 -10.77 -19.81
CA LEU A 293 19.31 -10.53 -18.58
C LEU A 293 18.80 -11.84 -17.97
N VAL A 294 19.01 -12.01 -16.66
CA VAL A 294 18.39 -13.10 -15.88
C VAL A 294 17.36 -12.53 -14.90
N ILE A 295 16.10 -12.94 -15.06
CA ILE A 295 14.98 -12.49 -14.24
C ILE A 295 14.65 -13.54 -13.19
N GLY A 296 14.53 -13.15 -11.93
CA GLY A 296 14.17 -14.04 -10.83
C GLY A 296 12.79 -13.79 -10.26
N MET A 297 12.06 -14.85 -9.94
CA MET A 297 10.87 -14.82 -9.09
C MET A 297 10.89 -16.00 -8.10
N ALA A 298 10.59 -15.72 -6.83
CA ALA A 298 10.64 -16.70 -5.75
C ALA A 298 9.42 -16.60 -4.83
N GLY A 299 8.90 -17.75 -4.41
CA GLY A 299 7.80 -17.85 -3.44
C GLY A 299 6.78 -18.94 -3.82
N ARG A 300 5.65 -18.97 -3.11
CA ARG A 300 4.57 -19.92 -3.45
C ARG A 300 3.99 -19.59 -4.82
N LEU A 301 3.90 -20.59 -5.70
CA LEU A 301 3.43 -20.46 -7.08
C LEU A 301 1.90 -20.53 -7.16
N VAL A 302 1.21 -19.57 -6.54
CA VAL A 302 -0.26 -19.50 -6.36
C VAL A 302 -0.86 -18.18 -6.82
N LYS A 303 -2.19 -18.11 -7.03
CA LYS A 303 -2.87 -16.95 -7.62
C LYS A 303 -2.56 -15.63 -6.89
N ASP A 304 -2.61 -15.61 -5.56
CA ASP A 304 -2.42 -14.42 -4.72
C ASP A 304 -0.99 -13.83 -4.81
N LYS A 305 -0.01 -14.63 -5.25
CA LYS A 305 1.37 -14.17 -5.54
C LYS A 305 1.56 -13.62 -6.95
N GLY A 306 0.48 -13.49 -7.72
CA GLY A 306 0.48 -12.76 -9.00
C GLY A 306 0.99 -13.53 -10.21
N HIS A 307 1.17 -14.83 -10.06
CA HIS A 307 1.54 -15.72 -11.15
C HIS A 307 0.63 -15.65 -12.39
N PRO A 308 -0.71 -15.43 -12.30
CA PRO A 308 -1.53 -15.24 -13.49
C PRO A 308 -1.09 -14.05 -14.36
N VAL A 309 -0.78 -12.91 -13.74
CA VAL A 309 -0.37 -11.69 -14.46
C VAL A 309 1.03 -11.87 -15.04
N MET A 310 1.94 -12.46 -14.27
CA MET A 310 3.32 -12.72 -14.71
C MET A 310 3.36 -13.74 -15.86
N PHE A 311 2.61 -14.83 -15.74
CA PHE A 311 2.54 -15.86 -16.78
C PHE A 311 2.04 -15.27 -18.10
N GLU A 312 0.94 -14.51 -18.06
CA GLU A 312 0.38 -13.91 -19.27
C GLU A 312 1.31 -12.86 -19.88
N ALA A 313 2.00 -12.06 -19.04
CA ALA A 313 3.00 -11.11 -19.52
C ALA A 313 4.17 -11.81 -20.24
N LEU A 314 4.76 -12.85 -19.64
CA LEU A 314 5.84 -13.61 -20.26
C LEU A 314 5.39 -14.28 -21.56
N LYS A 315 4.21 -14.91 -21.54
CA LYS A 315 3.64 -15.56 -22.73
C LYS A 315 3.52 -14.58 -23.90
N GLN A 316 2.93 -13.40 -23.67
CA GLN A 316 2.80 -12.38 -24.70
C GLN A 316 4.15 -11.87 -25.17
N ILE A 317 5.09 -11.56 -24.26
CA ILE A 317 6.43 -11.07 -24.64
C ILE A 317 7.16 -12.11 -25.50
N PHE A 318 7.15 -13.39 -25.10
CA PHE A 318 7.82 -14.44 -25.88
C PHE A 318 7.17 -14.67 -27.26
N MET A 319 5.88 -14.37 -27.43
CA MET A 319 5.23 -14.44 -28.74
C MET A 319 5.50 -13.21 -29.61
N GLU A 320 5.66 -12.04 -29.00
CA GLU A 320 5.70 -10.75 -29.70
C GLU A 320 7.13 -10.21 -29.93
N ASP A 321 8.10 -10.57 -29.08
CA ASP A 321 9.46 -10.03 -29.09
C ASP A 321 10.51 -11.15 -29.09
N GLU A 322 11.02 -11.47 -30.29
CA GLU A 322 12.07 -12.46 -30.51
C GLU A 322 13.39 -12.10 -29.83
N THR A 323 13.70 -10.80 -29.72
CA THR A 323 14.95 -10.32 -29.11
C THR A 323 14.90 -10.56 -27.61
N PHE A 324 13.79 -10.20 -26.97
CA PHE A 324 13.58 -10.51 -25.56
C PHE A 324 13.60 -12.02 -25.32
N ARG A 325 12.88 -12.79 -26.15
CA ARG A 325 12.81 -14.24 -26.03
C ARG A 325 14.19 -14.88 -26.05
N THR A 326 15.09 -14.46 -26.95
CA THR A 326 16.41 -15.10 -27.14
C THR A 326 17.48 -14.62 -26.16
N ARG A 327 17.33 -13.41 -25.59
CA ARG A 327 18.36 -12.78 -24.74
C ARG A 327 18.02 -12.75 -23.25
N VAL A 328 16.79 -13.08 -22.86
CA VAL A 328 16.35 -13.09 -21.46
C VAL A 328 16.12 -14.52 -20.98
N PHE A 329 16.63 -14.83 -19.78
CA PHE A 329 16.39 -16.10 -19.10
C PHE A 329 15.59 -15.87 -17.81
N VAL A 330 14.59 -16.72 -17.53
CA VAL A 330 13.71 -16.56 -16.36
C VAL A 330 13.91 -17.73 -15.38
N LEU A 331 14.14 -17.42 -14.12
CA LEU A 331 14.21 -18.39 -13.02
C LEU A 331 12.98 -18.28 -12.12
N VAL A 332 12.34 -19.41 -11.87
CA VAL A 332 11.16 -19.53 -11.01
C VAL A 332 11.46 -20.49 -9.86
N ALA A 333 11.61 -19.95 -8.65
CA ALA A 333 11.82 -20.73 -7.43
C ALA A 333 10.54 -20.82 -6.60
N GLY A 334 10.24 -22.01 -6.09
CA GLY A 334 9.10 -22.30 -5.25
C GLY A 334 8.18 -23.40 -5.80
N ASP A 335 7.08 -23.61 -5.10
CA ASP A 335 6.13 -24.68 -5.40
C ASP A 335 4.68 -24.18 -5.47
N GLY A 336 3.87 -24.85 -6.29
CA GLY A 336 2.45 -24.54 -6.48
C GLY A 336 1.95 -24.82 -7.90
N PRO A 337 0.62 -24.68 -8.13
CA PRO A 337 -0.03 -25.08 -9.37
C PRO A 337 0.46 -24.34 -10.63
N TRP A 338 1.11 -23.18 -10.48
CA TRP A 338 1.65 -22.44 -11.63
C TRP A 338 2.99 -22.98 -12.14
N GLY A 339 3.68 -23.85 -11.39
CA GLY A 339 4.98 -24.40 -11.79
C GLY A 339 4.94 -25.16 -13.12
N ALA A 340 3.90 -25.97 -13.35
CA ALA A 340 3.75 -26.68 -14.63
C ALA A 340 3.55 -25.72 -15.80
N ARG A 341 2.68 -24.71 -15.63
CA ARG A 341 2.38 -23.72 -16.66
C ARG A 341 3.64 -22.98 -17.10
N TYR A 342 4.50 -22.57 -16.16
CA TYR A 342 5.76 -21.92 -16.51
C TYR A 342 6.68 -22.80 -17.37
N ARG A 343 6.76 -24.11 -17.07
CA ARG A 343 7.55 -25.05 -17.88
C ARG A 343 7.06 -25.11 -19.34
N ASP A 344 5.77 -24.92 -19.56
CA ASP A 344 5.16 -24.93 -20.91
C ASP A 344 5.47 -23.66 -21.73
N LEU A 345 6.07 -22.60 -21.15
CA LEU A 345 6.40 -21.37 -21.87
C LEU A 345 7.63 -21.48 -22.78
N GLY A 346 8.47 -22.50 -22.60
CA GLY A 346 9.61 -22.77 -23.47
C GLY A 346 10.97 -22.82 -22.74
N PRO A 347 12.07 -22.99 -23.52
CA PRO A 347 13.38 -23.35 -22.97
C PRO A 347 14.12 -22.21 -22.25
N ASN A 348 13.67 -20.96 -22.40
CA ASN A 348 14.31 -19.79 -21.78
C ASN A 348 13.77 -19.48 -20.38
N LEU A 349 13.17 -20.49 -19.75
CA LEU A 349 12.64 -20.44 -18.40
C LEU A 349 12.96 -21.74 -17.67
N LEU A 350 13.42 -21.63 -16.41
CA LEU A 350 13.67 -22.75 -15.53
C LEU A 350 12.85 -22.66 -14.23
N VAL A 351 12.08 -23.71 -13.94
CA VAL A 351 11.36 -23.87 -12.67
C VAL A 351 12.17 -24.78 -11.75
N LEU A 352 12.66 -24.22 -10.64
CA LEU A 352 13.62 -24.86 -9.74
C LEU A 352 12.96 -25.72 -8.65
N GLY A 353 11.67 -25.50 -8.38
CA GLY A 353 11.01 -26.05 -7.20
C GLY A 353 11.37 -25.27 -5.92
N PRO A 354 10.97 -25.76 -4.74
CA PRO A 354 11.29 -25.11 -3.46
C PRO A 354 12.80 -25.18 -3.18
N LEU A 355 13.35 -24.09 -2.67
CA LEU A 355 14.77 -23.96 -2.32
C LEU A 355 14.91 -23.76 -0.82
N GLU A 356 15.89 -24.44 -0.22
CA GLU A 356 16.35 -24.15 1.15
C GLU A 356 17.02 -22.77 1.20
N GLU A 357 17.14 -22.19 2.40
CA GLU A 357 17.59 -20.81 2.61
C GLU A 357 18.96 -20.51 1.95
N THR A 358 19.93 -21.41 2.07
CA THR A 358 21.26 -21.25 1.45
C THR A 358 21.23 -21.34 -0.08
N GLN A 359 20.36 -22.20 -0.63
CA GLN A 359 20.13 -22.29 -2.08
C GLN A 359 19.40 -21.06 -2.60
N LEU A 360 18.48 -20.51 -1.81
CA LEU A 360 17.75 -19.30 -2.12
C LEU A 360 18.69 -18.08 -2.18
N ALA A 361 19.71 -18.00 -1.31
CA ALA A 361 20.77 -17.01 -1.44
C ALA A 361 21.51 -17.12 -2.79
N GLY A 362 21.87 -18.34 -3.21
CA GLY A 362 22.48 -18.57 -4.53
C GLY A 362 21.56 -18.21 -5.70
N PHE A 363 20.25 -18.44 -5.57
CA PHE A 363 19.25 -17.99 -6.53
C PHE A 363 19.24 -16.47 -6.68
N TYR A 364 19.26 -15.72 -5.57
CA TYR A 364 19.30 -14.27 -5.63
C TYR A 364 20.60 -13.76 -6.25
N ASP A 365 21.74 -14.38 -5.95
CA ASP A 365 23.01 -14.05 -6.58
C ASP A 365 23.00 -14.30 -8.10
N ALA A 366 22.33 -15.36 -8.55
CA ALA A 366 22.25 -15.77 -9.94
C ALA A 366 21.41 -14.84 -10.82
N VAL A 367 20.47 -14.07 -10.26
CA VAL A 367 19.59 -13.19 -11.04
C VAL A 367 20.19 -11.77 -11.20
N ASP A 368 19.70 -11.04 -12.20
CA ASP A 368 20.07 -9.65 -12.49
C ASP A 368 18.98 -8.68 -12.00
N VAL A 369 17.71 -9.11 -11.97
CA VAL A 369 16.57 -8.38 -11.38
C VAL A 369 15.61 -9.36 -10.72
N PHE A 370 15.08 -9.00 -9.55
CA PHE A 370 14.09 -9.80 -8.84
C PHE A 370 12.68 -9.20 -8.99
N ILE A 371 11.70 -10.04 -9.32
CA ILE A 371 10.31 -9.64 -9.53
C ILE A 371 9.41 -10.24 -8.47
N ASN A 372 8.62 -9.37 -7.83
CA ASN A 372 7.51 -9.76 -6.96
C ASN A 372 6.20 -9.19 -7.52
N PRO A 373 5.42 -9.99 -8.28
CA PRO A 373 4.17 -9.56 -8.86
C PRO A 373 2.96 -9.76 -7.94
N THR A 374 3.18 -9.82 -6.61
CA THR A 374 2.13 -10.11 -5.63
C THR A 374 0.85 -9.32 -5.89
N LEU A 375 -0.29 -9.98 -5.66
CA LEU A 375 -1.63 -9.36 -5.63
C LEU A 375 -2.11 -9.15 -4.20
N ARG A 376 -1.26 -9.43 -3.21
CA ARG A 376 -1.53 -9.16 -1.81
C ARG A 376 -1.01 -7.77 -1.44
N ALA A 377 -1.92 -6.94 -0.98
CA ALA A 377 -1.61 -5.66 -0.37
C ALA A 377 -1.16 -5.80 1.10
N GLN A 378 -0.65 -6.97 1.50
CA GLN A 378 -0.34 -7.32 2.89
C GLN A 378 1.14 -7.27 3.19
N GLY A 379 1.51 -6.50 4.21
CA GLY A 379 2.82 -6.56 4.87
C GLY A 379 4.03 -6.34 3.97
N LEU A 380 5.21 -6.70 4.48
CA LEU A 380 6.48 -6.71 3.76
C LEU A 380 6.90 -8.14 3.42
N ASP A 381 6.82 -8.48 2.13
CA ASP A 381 7.26 -9.78 1.61
C ASP A 381 8.77 -9.97 1.83
N HIS A 382 9.17 -11.02 2.54
CA HIS A 382 10.58 -11.30 2.84
C HIS A 382 11.41 -11.46 1.56
N THR A 383 10.84 -12.01 0.49
CA THR A 383 11.55 -12.21 -0.77
C THR A 383 12.04 -10.91 -1.41
N LEU A 384 11.35 -9.79 -1.13
CA LEU A 384 11.83 -8.45 -1.52
C LEU A 384 13.09 -8.09 -0.74
N LEU A 385 13.08 -8.29 0.58
CA LEU A 385 14.16 -7.93 1.48
C LEU A 385 15.41 -8.80 1.23
N GLU A 386 15.20 -10.11 1.05
CA GLU A 386 16.23 -11.09 0.69
C GLU A 386 16.93 -10.70 -0.62
N ALA A 387 16.16 -10.31 -1.65
CA ALA A 387 16.69 -9.83 -2.92
C ALA A 387 17.46 -8.50 -2.79
N MET A 388 16.92 -7.53 -2.04
CA MET A 388 17.59 -6.24 -1.81
C MET A 388 18.92 -6.43 -1.08
N LEU A 389 18.96 -7.22 -0.01
CA LEU A 389 20.20 -7.52 0.67
C LEU A 389 21.17 -8.26 -0.26
N SER A 390 20.71 -9.15 -1.13
CA SER A 390 21.56 -9.79 -2.15
C SER A 390 22.02 -8.84 -3.27
N GLY A 391 21.74 -7.52 -3.18
CA GLY A 391 22.19 -6.54 -4.16
C GLY A 391 21.40 -6.53 -5.44
N LYS A 392 20.13 -6.95 -5.41
CA LYS A 392 19.29 -7.05 -6.61
C LYS A 392 18.30 -5.89 -6.69
N PRO A 393 18.17 -5.24 -7.86
CA PRO A 393 17.07 -4.32 -8.06
C PRO A 393 15.75 -5.08 -8.02
N ILE A 394 14.73 -4.39 -7.53
CA ILE A 394 13.41 -4.97 -7.31
C ILE A 394 12.43 -4.47 -8.35
N MET A 395 11.62 -5.36 -8.92
CA MET A 395 10.45 -5.00 -9.71
C MET A 395 9.21 -5.51 -8.97
N ALA A 396 8.34 -4.61 -8.51
CA ALA A 396 7.22 -5.00 -7.66
C ALA A 396 5.90 -4.31 -7.98
N THR A 397 4.78 -4.97 -7.63
CA THR A 397 3.45 -4.38 -7.71
C THR A 397 3.37 -3.10 -6.87
N ARG A 398 2.71 -2.07 -7.40
CA ARG A 398 2.55 -0.75 -6.76
C ARG A 398 1.52 -0.78 -5.62
N PHE A 399 1.84 -1.48 -4.54
CA PHE A 399 1.10 -1.41 -3.28
C PHE A 399 1.73 -0.43 -2.30
N ALA A 400 0.90 0.18 -1.45
CA ALA A 400 1.34 1.17 -0.47
C ALA A 400 2.40 0.63 0.50
N SER A 401 2.30 -0.64 0.93
CA SER A 401 3.34 -1.28 1.77
C SER A 401 4.69 -1.39 1.06
N ILE A 402 4.69 -1.60 -0.26
CA ILE A 402 5.90 -1.75 -1.07
C ILE A 402 6.50 -0.38 -1.40
N THR A 403 5.69 0.58 -1.86
CA THR A 403 6.19 1.91 -2.24
C THR A 403 6.45 2.83 -1.04
N GLY A 404 5.79 2.57 0.08
CA GLY A 404 5.99 3.31 1.33
C GLY A 404 7.25 2.89 2.08
N SER A 405 7.57 1.59 2.07
CA SER A 405 8.68 1.06 2.87
C SER A 405 9.84 0.51 2.02
N VAL A 406 9.60 -0.19 0.92
CA VAL A 406 10.63 -0.92 0.15
C VAL A 406 11.24 -0.07 -0.97
N ILE A 407 10.44 0.33 -1.97
CA ILE A 407 10.88 1.06 -3.16
C ILE A 407 10.45 2.53 -3.02
N ILE A 408 11.33 3.35 -2.44
CA ILE A 408 11.09 4.80 -2.21
C ILE A 408 11.77 5.64 -3.31
N GLY A 409 11.67 5.19 -4.56
CA GLY A 409 12.23 5.90 -5.70
C GLY A 409 12.66 4.98 -6.85
N PRO A 410 12.84 5.54 -8.06
CA PRO A 410 13.22 4.78 -9.25
C PRO A 410 14.66 4.23 -9.19
N GLU A 411 15.50 4.72 -8.28
CA GLU A 411 16.88 4.31 -8.10
C GLU A 411 17.04 2.91 -7.51
N MET A 412 16.01 2.33 -6.90
CA MET A 412 16.09 1.00 -6.28
C MET A 412 15.49 -0.11 -7.16
N GLY A 413 14.73 0.26 -8.19
CA GLY A 413 13.96 -0.71 -8.93
C GLY A 413 12.82 -0.12 -9.76
N TYR A 414 11.78 -0.93 -9.97
CA TYR A 414 10.63 -0.62 -10.81
C TYR A 414 9.34 -0.94 -10.07
N VAL A 415 8.32 -0.12 -10.34
CA VAL A 415 6.96 -0.35 -9.84
C VAL A 415 5.99 -0.43 -11.00
N PHE A 416 5.05 -1.37 -10.93
CA PHE A 416 4.02 -1.58 -11.96
C PHE A 416 2.64 -1.76 -11.34
N SER A 417 1.60 -1.39 -12.08
CA SER A 417 0.22 -1.71 -11.70
C SER A 417 -0.02 -3.20 -11.92
N PRO A 418 -0.94 -3.86 -11.17
CA PRO A 418 -1.20 -5.30 -11.30
C PRO A 418 -1.98 -5.65 -12.59
N THR A 419 -1.42 -5.29 -13.74
CA THR A 419 -1.95 -5.52 -15.08
C THR A 419 -0.84 -6.06 -15.98
N VAL A 420 -1.21 -6.89 -16.94
CA VAL A 420 -0.27 -7.50 -17.89
C VAL A 420 0.52 -6.42 -18.64
N ALA A 421 -0.17 -5.39 -19.16
CA ALA A 421 0.46 -4.30 -19.91
C ALA A 421 1.51 -3.55 -19.08
N SER A 422 1.20 -3.19 -17.82
CA SER A 422 2.14 -2.45 -16.97
C SER A 422 3.35 -3.29 -16.57
N LEU A 423 3.15 -4.60 -16.35
CA LEU A 423 4.25 -5.53 -16.08
C LEU A 423 5.15 -5.71 -17.32
N LYS A 424 4.56 -5.87 -18.52
CA LYS A 424 5.33 -5.94 -19.78
C LYS A 424 6.20 -4.71 -19.98
N GLU A 425 5.64 -3.52 -19.74
CA GLU A 425 6.39 -2.27 -19.83
C GLU A 425 7.57 -2.23 -18.84
N ALA A 426 7.38 -2.68 -17.60
CA ALA A 426 8.46 -2.75 -16.62
C ALA A 426 9.56 -3.76 -17.03
N LEU A 427 9.18 -4.93 -17.54
CA LEU A 427 10.09 -5.95 -18.06
C LEU A 427 10.94 -5.42 -19.22
N HIS A 428 10.30 -4.79 -20.22
CA HIS A 428 11.02 -4.20 -21.35
C HIS A 428 11.94 -3.04 -20.93
N ARG A 429 11.54 -2.22 -19.96
CA ARG A 429 12.41 -1.17 -19.42
C ARG A 429 13.65 -1.75 -18.75
N ALA A 430 13.50 -2.76 -17.91
CA ALA A 430 14.63 -3.43 -17.26
C ALA A 430 15.58 -4.06 -18.31
N PHE A 431 15.03 -4.70 -19.35
CA PHE A 431 15.81 -5.25 -20.45
C PHE A 431 16.58 -4.17 -21.24
N LYS A 432 15.91 -3.07 -21.60
CA LYS A 432 16.51 -1.96 -22.36
C LYS A 432 17.59 -1.20 -21.57
N GLU A 433 17.41 -1.04 -20.26
CA GLU A 433 18.38 -0.34 -19.41
C GLU A 433 19.69 -1.14 -19.23
N GLY A 434 19.63 -2.46 -19.37
CA GLY A 434 20.79 -3.35 -19.33
C GLY A 434 21.41 -3.53 -17.94
N ARG A 435 22.32 -4.50 -17.85
CA ARG A 435 22.93 -4.96 -16.57
C ARG A 435 23.59 -3.86 -15.75
N GLY A 436 24.34 -2.95 -16.39
CA GLY A 436 25.06 -1.90 -15.65
C GLY A 436 24.13 -0.94 -14.89
N ASN A 437 22.94 -0.64 -15.41
CA ASN A 437 21.96 0.17 -14.68
C ASN A 437 21.25 -0.64 -13.59
N LEU A 438 20.97 -1.92 -13.85
CA LEU A 438 20.41 -2.84 -12.86
C LEU A 438 21.34 -3.03 -11.66
N GLU A 439 22.65 -3.14 -11.88
CA GLU A 439 23.66 -3.21 -10.81
C GLU A 439 23.67 -1.96 -9.93
N LYS A 440 23.61 -0.76 -10.54
CA LYS A 440 23.50 0.50 -9.80
C LYS A 440 22.23 0.54 -8.95
N LYS A 441 21.11 0.09 -9.51
CA LYS A 441 19.83 0.02 -8.78
C LYS A 441 19.88 -0.99 -7.64
N GLY A 442 20.52 -2.15 -7.88
CA GLY A 442 20.74 -3.18 -6.88
C GLY A 442 21.63 -2.70 -5.73
N ALA A 443 22.67 -1.91 -6.01
CA ALA A 443 23.51 -1.31 -5.00
C ALA A 443 22.73 -0.29 -4.12
N ALA A 444 21.88 0.54 -4.74
CA ALA A 444 21.01 1.45 -4.01
C ALA A 444 20.00 0.69 -3.12
N ALA A 445 19.38 -0.37 -3.66
CA ALA A 445 18.48 -1.25 -2.94
C ALA A 445 19.17 -1.92 -1.74
N ARG A 446 20.39 -2.46 -1.91
CA ARG A 446 21.17 -3.05 -0.82
C ARG A 446 21.52 -2.04 0.26
N ASN A 447 21.97 -0.85 -0.12
CA ASN A 447 22.28 0.20 0.85
C ASN A 447 21.08 0.57 1.72
N ARG A 448 19.87 0.59 1.14
CA ARG A 448 18.64 0.78 1.92
C ARG A 448 18.37 -0.42 2.81
N ALA A 449 18.47 -1.63 2.29
CA ALA A 449 18.16 -2.85 3.05
C ALA A 449 19.10 -3.05 4.25
N LEU A 450 20.40 -2.77 4.10
CA LEU A 450 21.35 -2.80 5.23
C LEU A 450 20.99 -1.81 6.35
N LYS A 451 20.35 -0.69 6.00
CA LYS A 451 19.94 0.32 7.00
C LYS A 451 18.65 -0.04 7.74
N LEU A 452 17.75 -0.81 7.12
CA LEU A 452 16.38 -0.96 7.61
C LEU A 452 15.89 -2.41 7.75
N PHE A 453 16.35 -3.33 6.92
CA PHE A 453 15.73 -4.65 6.71
C PHE A 453 16.62 -5.82 7.14
N THR A 454 17.57 -5.57 8.03
CA THR A 454 18.42 -6.62 8.60
C THR A 454 17.77 -7.25 9.83
N ALA A 455 18.05 -8.52 10.08
CA ALA A 455 17.60 -9.23 11.26
C ALA A 455 18.09 -8.51 12.54
N THR A 456 19.32 -7.99 12.51
CA THR A 456 19.89 -7.21 13.60
C THR A 456 19.10 -5.93 13.89
N LYS A 457 18.72 -5.16 12.86
CA LYS A 457 17.93 -3.93 13.02
C LYS A 457 16.53 -4.22 13.57
N MET A 458 15.87 -5.25 13.04
CA MET A 458 14.57 -5.69 13.54
C MET A 458 14.67 -6.10 15.02
N ALA A 459 15.62 -6.97 15.38
CA ALA A 459 15.78 -7.44 16.76
C ALA A 459 16.11 -6.31 17.74
N ALA A 460 16.96 -5.35 17.36
CA ALA A 460 17.26 -4.19 18.20
C ALA A 460 16.02 -3.31 18.45
N ALA A 461 15.15 -3.13 17.46
CA ALA A 461 13.90 -2.40 17.61
C ALA A 461 12.91 -3.13 18.53
N TYR A 462 12.74 -4.44 18.37
CA TYR A 462 11.90 -5.25 19.26
C TYR A 462 12.45 -5.28 20.70
N GLU A 463 13.76 -5.48 20.86
CA GLU A 463 14.42 -5.41 22.14
C GLU A 463 14.11 -4.07 22.80
N ARG A 464 14.35 -2.95 22.11
CA ARG A 464 14.06 -1.62 22.67
C ARG A 464 12.59 -1.47 23.06
N LEU A 465 11.64 -1.96 22.26
CA LEU A 465 10.23 -1.92 22.61
C LEU A 465 9.94 -2.72 23.89
N PHE A 466 10.41 -3.96 23.97
CA PHE A 466 10.22 -4.83 25.13
C PHE A 466 10.80 -4.23 26.40
N LEU A 467 11.99 -3.65 26.28
CA LEU A 467 12.66 -2.89 27.31
C LEU A 467 11.78 -1.70 27.77
N CYS A 468 11.29 -0.86 26.85
CA CYS A 468 10.42 0.29 27.17
C CYS A 468 9.15 -0.07 27.94
N ILE A 469 8.54 -1.23 27.66
CA ILE A 469 7.26 -1.63 28.27
C ILE A 469 7.42 -2.48 29.53
N SER A 470 8.62 -3.01 29.80
CA SER A 470 8.89 -3.84 30.98
C SER A 470 8.96 -2.98 32.27
N GLU A 471 8.07 -3.24 33.23
CA GLU A 471 7.84 -2.37 34.40
C GLU A 471 9.01 -2.27 35.39
N HIS A 472 9.92 -3.24 35.43
CA HIS A 472 10.84 -3.41 36.57
C HIS A 472 12.05 -2.45 36.60
N LYS A 473 12.17 -1.48 35.68
CA LYS A 473 13.39 -0.66 35.54
C LYS A 473 13.22 0.82 35.17
N LYS A 474 12.09 1.46 35.53
CA LYS A 474 11.81 2.89 35.26
C LYS A 474 12.98 3.85 35.54
N GLU A 475 13.80 3.61 36.55
CA GLU A 475 14.94 4.46 36.91
C GLU A 475 16.22 4.20 36.08
N LEU A 476 16.45 2.97 35.61
CA LEU A 476 17.58 2.62 34.72
C LEU A 476 17.29 2.98 33.24
N TRP A 477 16.01 3.10 32.87
CA TRP A 477 15.53 3.37 31.51
C TRP A 477 15.90 4.74 30.95
N LEU A 478 16.13 5.74 31.81
CA LEU A 478 16.45 7.10 31.38
C LEU A 478 17.77 7.19 30.58
N GLN A 479 18.70 6.25 30.81
CA GLN A 479 19.99 6.17 30.09
C GLN A 479 19.85 5.60 28.67
N TYR A 480 18.72 4.95 28.36
CA TYR A 480 18.47 4.26 27.10
C TYR A 480 17.46 4.97 26.19
N LYS A 481 16.95 6.14 26.63
CA LYS A 481 15.83 6.84 25.97
C LYS A 481 16.13 7.33 24.57
N ASN A 482 17.37 7.76 24.31
CA ASN A 482 17.67 8.49 23.09
C ASN A 482 18.45 7.60 22.10
N PRO A 483 17.93 7.39 20.88
CA PRO A 483 18.71 6.77 19.81
C PRO A 483 19.89 7.68 19.43
N GLU A 484 21.04 7.10 19.07
CA GLU A 484 22.28 7.83 18.80
C GLU A 484 22.12 8.88 17.68
N ASN A 485 21.26 8.57 16.71
CA ASN A 485 20.97 9.40 15.54
C ASN A 485 19.73 10.28 15.69
N TRP A 486 19.24 10.50 16.91
CA TRP A 486 18.04 11.28 17.19
C TRP A 486 18.02 12.65 16.49
N HIS A 487 19.08 13.44 16.67
CA HIS A 487 19.15 14.80 16.15
C HIS A 487 19.01 14.86 14.63
N GLU A 488 19.53 13.87 13.91
CA GLU A 488 19.45 13.79 12.45
C GLU A 488 18.04 13.46 11.96
N LEU A 489 17.31 12.59 12.66
CA LEU A 489 15.99 12.11 12.26
C LEU A 489 14.89 13.17 12.42
N VAL A 490 14.98 14.03 13.45
CA VAL A 490 14.05 15.16 13.64
C VAL A 490 14.21 16.17 12.51
N HIS A 491 15.44 16.53 12.15
CA HIS A 491 15.71 17.49 11.08
C HIS A 491 15.33 16.94 9.69
N TYR A 492 15.57 15.64 9.43
CA TYR A 492 15.22 15.00 8.15
C TYR A 492 13.70 14.97 7.92
N ARG A 493 12.89 14.75 8.98
CA ARG A 493 11.43 14.72 8.87
C ARG A 493 10.81 16.10 8.71
N VAL A 494 11.32 17.14 9.37
CA VAL A 494 10.88 18.53 9.11
C VAL A 494 11.11 18.90 7.64
N SER A 495 12.19 18.41 7.01
CA SER A 495 12.48 18.63 5.59
C SER A 495 11.57 17.85 4.63
N LEU A 496 11.19 16.61 4.97
CA LEU A 496 10.27 15.81 4.15
C LEU A 496 8.79 16.19 4.34
N HIS A 497 8.39 16.54 5.56
CA HIS A 497 7.05 17.05 5.85
C HIS A 497 6.87 18.42 5.19
N SER A 498 7.86 19.32 5.28
CA SER A 498 7.81 20.60 4.55
C SER A 498 7.80 20.44 3.03
N ARG A 499 8.50 19.45 2.44
CA ARG A 499 8.39 19.17 0.98
C ARG A 499 7.04 18.57 0.57
N GLY A 500 6.49 17.66 1.37
CA GLY A 500 5.18 17.04 1.13
C GLY A 500 4.01 17.99 1.36
N GLU A 501 4.08 18.80 2.42
CA GLU A 501 3.14 19.88 2.71
C GLU A 501 3.30 21.02 1.72
N MET A 502 4.50 21.41 1.28
CA MET A 502 4.65 22.47 0.28
C MET A 502 4.12 22.02 -1.09
N GLN A 503 4.26 20.75 -1.47
CA GLN A 503 3.61 20.21 -2.68
C GLN A 503 2.09 20.06 -2.55
N ALA A 504 1.57 19.69 -1.38
CA ALA A 504 0.14 19.61 -1.13
C ALA A 504 -0.48 21.02 -1.04
N SER A 505 0.10 21.91 -0.24
CA SER A 505 -0.29 23.30 -0.05
C SER A 505 -0.21 24.09 -1.35
N MET A 506 0.78 23.89 -2.21
CA MET A 506 0.82 24.55 -3.52
C MET A 506 -0.27 24.04 -4.47
N LYS A 507 -0.64 22.75 -4.39
CA LYS A 507 -1.82 22.22 -5.11
C LYS A 507 -3.13 22.77 -4.57
N TYR A 508 -3.28 22.88 -3.25
CA TYR A 508 -4.46 23.46 -2.62
C TYR A 508 -4.55 24.97 -2.85
N LEU A 509 -3.44 25.71 -2.85
CA LEU A 509 -3.41 27.15 -3.19
C LEU A 509 -3.75 27.38 -4.67
N CYS A 510 -3.28 26.52 -5.58
CA CYS A 510 -3.67 26.58 -6.99
C CYS A 510 -5.15 26.21 -7.20
N LEU A 511 -5.67 25.21 -6.48
CA LEU A 511 -7.09 24.83 -6.52
C LEU A 511 -8.00 25.89 -5.90
N PHE A 512 -7.57 26.52 -4.79
CA PHE A 512 -8.30 27.61 -4.14
C PHE A 512 -8.24 28.89 -4.98
N GLY A 513 -7.09 29.18 -5.60
CA GLY A 513 -6.96 30.26 -6.58
C GLY A 513 -7.85 30.06 -7.81
N LEU A 514 -7.97 28.82 -8.31
CA LEU A 514 -8.91 28.47 -9.38
C LEU A 514 -10.37 28.58 -8.94
N LEU A 515 -10.71 28.15 -7.72
CA LEU A 515 -12.07 28.26 -7.17
C LEU A 515 -12.48 29.70 -6.86
N VAL A 516 -11.55 30.56 -6.44
CA VAL A 516 -11.80 32.00 -6.22
C VAL A 516 -11.92 32.73 -7.55
N MET A 517 -11.13 32.38 -8.57
CA MET A 517 -11.29 32.93 -9.93
C MET A 517 -12.61 32.49 -10.57
N VAL A 518 -13.02 31.22 -10.39
CA VAL A 518 -14.33 30.72 -10.84
C VAL A 518 -15.48 31.34 -10.03
N GLY A 519 -15.27 31.61 -8.74
CA GLY A 519 -16.25 32.25 -7.85
C GLY A 519 -16.48 33.74 -8.15
N ILE A 520 -15.45 34.48 -8.54
CA ILE A 520 -15.57 35.91 -8.88
C ILE A 520 -16.15 36.10 -10.29
N THR A 521 -16.00 35.14 -11.20
CA THR A 521 -16.76 35.13 -12.47
C THR A 521 -18.16 34.50 -12.33
N GLY A 522 -18.54 34.03 -11.14
CA GLY A 522 -19.72 33.20 -10.90
C GLY A 522 -20.87 33.87 -10.14
N PHE A 523 -20.75 35.16 -9.79
CA PHE A 523 -21.75 35.85 -8.97
C PHE A 523 -22.32 37.12 -9.62
N GLU A 524 -22.75 36.99 -10.88
CA GLU A 524 -23.96 37.65 -11.37
C GLU A 524 -24.73 36.69 -12.26
N ARG A 525 -25.53 35.82 -11.66
CA ARG A 525 -26.70 35.27 -12.35
C ARG A 525 -27.81 35.02 -11.37
N ALA A 526 -28.72 35.99 -11.34
CA ALA A 526 -30.09 35.79 -10.89
C ALA A 526 -30.63 34.48 -11.51
N GLU A 527 -31.33 33.68 -10.70
CA GLU A 527 -32.03 32.47 -11.14
C GLU A 527 -33.10 32.83 -12.18
N GLY A 528 -32.70 32.91 -13.44
CA GLY A 528 -33.57 32.87 -14.60
C GLY A 528 -33.63 31.43 -15.12
N ALA A 529 -34.83 30.85 -15.20
CA ALA A 529 -35.05 29.57 -15.84
C ALA A 529 -34.52 29.60 -17.29
N GLY A 530 -33.69 28.62 -17.67
CA GLY A 530 -33.21 28.47 -19.05
C GLY A 530 -34.32 27.97 -19.99
N GLU A 531 -34.00 27.73 -21.25
CA GLU A 531 -34.95 27.28 -22.28
C GLU A 531 -35.64 25.94 -21.89
N CYS A 532 -34.96 25.11 -21.10
CA CYS A 532 -35.46 23.87 -20.49
C CYS A 532 -35.90 24.02 -19.01
N GLY A 533 -36.25 25.24 -18.60
CA GLY A 533 -36.68 25.53 -17.23
C GLY A 533 -35.52 25.48 -16.23
N LYS A 534 -35.71 24.73 -15.14
CA LYS A 534 -34.67 24.50 -14.11
C LYS A 534 -33.68 23.40 -14.47
N THR A 535 -33.92 22.66 -15.54
CA THR A 535 -33.05 21.57 -15.96
C THR A 535 -32.05 22.04 -17.01
N PRO A 536 -30.74 21.75 -16.85
CA PRO A 536 -29.75 22.06 -17.88
C PRO A 536 -30.05 21.33 -19.19
N VAL A 537 -29.90 22.03 -20.32
CA VAL A 537 -30.14 21.51 -21.68
C VAL A 537 -29.38 20.20 -21.94
N GLU A 538 -28.12 20.12 -21.50
CA GLU A 538 -27.29 18.91 -21.66
C GLU A 538 -27.89 17.68 -20.95
N ARG A 539 -28.58 17.87 -19.83
CA ARG A 539 -29.23 16.78 -19.10
C ARG A 539 -30.49 16.30 -19.82
N GLU A 540 -31.21 17.18 -20.50
CA GLU A 540 -32.34 16.81 -21.36
C GLU A 540 -31.86 16.12 -22.65
N ALA A 541 -30.69 16.49 -23.19
CA ALA A 541 -30.09 15.84 -24.35
C ALA A 541 -29.79 14.35 -24.12
N TYR A 542 -29.29 13.97 -22.94
CA TYR A 542 -29.05 12.56 -22.61
C TYR A 542 -30.32 11.70 -22.61
N LYS A 543 -31.49 12.27 -22.28
CA LYS A 543 -32.76 11.51 -22.31
C LYS A 543 -33.16 11.11 -23.73
N LEU A 544 -32.74 11.88 -24.73
CA LEU A 544 -33.00 11.62 -26.14
C LEU A 544 -32.01 10.66 -26.79
N ALA A 545 -31.11 10.02 -26.04
CA ALA A 545 -30.23 8.97 -26.57
C ALA A 545 -30.96 7.88 -27.39
N PRO A 546 -32.18 7.41 -27.02
CA PRO A 546 -32.94 6.44 -27.83
C PRO A 546 -33.36 6.96 -29.22
N CYS A 547 -33.29 8.27 -29.46
CA CYS A 547 -33.62 8.92 -30.72
C CYS A 547 -32.42 9.06 -31.67
N ALA A 548 -31.20 8.76 -31.22
CA ALA A 548 -29.98 9.09 -31.95
C ALA A 548 -29.97 8.57 -33.40
N ALA A 549 -30.32 7.29 -33.61
CA ALA A 549 -30.36 6.69 -34.95
C ALA A 549 -31.41 7.38 -35.86
N ALA A 550 -32.60 7.64 -35.33
CA ALA A 550 -33.69 8.30 -36.07
C ALA A 550 -33.41 9.79 -36.34
N ALA A 551 -32.53 10.40 -35.57
CA ALA A 551 -32.12 11.79 -35.68
C ALA A 551 -30.90 11.99 -36.61
N GLN A 552 -30.18 10.91 -36.94
CA GLN A 552 -29.08 10.90 -37.91
C GLN A 552 -29.55 10.54 -39.33
N ASP A 553 -30.61 9.72 -39.44
CA ASP A 553 -31.18 9.25 -40.71
C ASP A 553 -32.71 9.36 -40.73
N ALA A 554 -33.24 10.11 -41.71
CA ALA A 554 -34.67 10.31 -41.92
C ALA A 554 -35.43 9.02 -42.29
N LYS A 555 -34.73 7.98 -42.74
CA LYS A 555 -35.31 6.67 -43.10
C LYS A 555 -35.30 5.66 -41.95
N ALA A 556 -34.51 5.88 -40.89
CA ALA A 556 -34.33 4.92 -39.80
C ALA A 556 -35.52 4.90 -38.83
N ALA A 557 -36.19 3.76 -38.60
CA ALA A 557 -37.39 3.69 -37.76
C ALA A 557 -37.23 4.36 -36.38
N VAL A 558 -38.30 5.02 -35.92
CA VAL A 558 -38.32 5.66 -34.59
C VAL A 558 -38.78 4.65 -33.55
N SER A 559 -38.01 4.49 -32.46
CA SER A 559 -38.38 3.59 -31.37
C SER A 559 -39.51 4.17 -30.50
N ASP A 560 -40.34 3.31 -29.92
CA ASP A 560 -41.41 3.73 -28.99
C ASP A 560 -40.85 4.53 -27.81
N LYS A 561 -39.66 4.15 -27.33
CA LYS A 561 -38.94 4.85 -26.26
C LYS A 561 -38.53 6.27 -26.69
N CYS A 562 -38.07 6.45 -27.92
CA CYS A 562 -37.81 7.78 -28.46
C CYS A 562 -39.08 8.61 -28.54
N CYS A 563 -40.20 8.03 -28.99
CA CYS A 563 -41.48 8.75 -29.07
C CYS A 563 -42.01 9.19 -27.70
N LEU A 564 -41.81 8.40 -26.64
CA LEU A 564 -42.17 8.77 -25.28
C LEU A 564 -41.36 9.98 -24.76
N GLU A 565 -40.04 9.95 -24.94
CA GLU A 565 -39.16 11.05 -24.48
C GLU A 565 -39.40 12.33 -25.28
N VAL A 566 -39.57 12.22 -26.60
CA VAL A 566 -39.89 13.37 -27.47
C VAL A 566 -41.27 13.94 -27.16
N LYS A 567 -42.25 13.12 -26.76
CA LYS A 567 -43.56 13.62 -26.30
C LYS A 567 -43.43 14.41 -24.99
N SER A 568 -42.52 14.02 -24.09
CA SER A 568 -42.27 14.74 -22.85
C SER A 568 -41.56 16.09 -23.07
N ILE A 569 -40.57 16.14 -23.96
CA ILE A 569 -39.78 17.37 -24.22
C ILE A 569 -40.49 18.28 -25.23
N GLY A 570 -41.19 17.71 -26.21
CA GLY A 570 -41.85 18.42 -27.31
C GLY A 570 -43.03 19.30 -26.89
N GLN A 571 -43.48 19.21 -25.63
CA GLN A 571 -44.42 20.17 -25.03
C GLN A 571 -43.77 21.54 -24.77
N ASN A 572 -42.43 21.63 -24.83
CA ASN A 572 -41.68 22.88 -24.75
C ASN A 572 -40.76 23.03 -25.99
N PRO A 573 -41.24 23.71 -27.06
CA PRO A 573 -40.51 23.83 -28.32
C PRO A 573 -39.14 24.52 -28.19
N SER A 574 -38.98 25.47 -27.25
CA SER A 574 -37.68 26.14 -27.03
C SER A 574 -36.67 25.18 -26.39
N CYS A 575 -37.10 24.37 -25.42
CA CYS A 575 -36.26 23.33 -24.84
C CYS A 575 -35.86 22.26 -25.87
N LEU A 576 -36.80 21.79 -26.70
CA LEU A 576 -36.50 20.82 -27.74
C LEU A 576 -35.46 21.37 -28.73
N CYS A 577 -35.58 22.64 -29.08
CA CYS A 577 -34.65 23.30 -29.99
C CYS A 577 -33.25 23.47 -29.37
N ALA A 578 -33.18 23.87 -28.11
CA ALA A 578 -31.95 23.98 -27.34
C ALA A 578 -31.22 22.63 -27.26
N VAL A 579 -31.97 21.55 -27.00
CA VAL A 579 -31.42 20.19 -26.93
C VAL A 579 -30.84 19.75 -28.28
N MET A 580 -31.51 20.01 -29.40
CA MET A 580 -31.02 19.62 -30.73
C MET A 580 -29.79 20.42 -31.18
N LEU A 581 -29.56 21.60 -30.59
CA LEU A 581 -28.40 22.46 -30.85
C LEU A 581 -27.28 22.33 -29.81
N SER A 582 -27.47 21.50 -28.77
CA SER A 582 -26.51 21.26 -27.70
C SER A 582 -25.22 20.61 -28.18
N ASP A 583 -24.14 20.76 -27.40
CA ASP A 583 -22.86 20.15 -27.75
C ASP A 583 -22.91 18.63 -27.62
N THR A 584 -23.75 18.09 -26.72
CA THR A 584 -24.05 16.64 -26.66
C THR A 584 -24.70 16.14 -27.95
N ALA A 585 -25.67 16.86 -28.50
CA ALA A 585 -26.31 16.47 -29.77
C ALA A 585 -25.34 16.54 -30.95
N LYS A 586 -24.49 17.57 -31.01
CA LYS A 586 -23.43 17.69 -32.04
C LYS A 586 -22.41 16.55 -31.93
N ALA A 587 -21.94 16.24 -30.72
CA ALA A 587 -21.00 15.16 -30.47
C ALA A 587 -21.58 13.77 -30.84
N ALA A 588 -22.90 13.61 -30.70
CA ALA A 588 -23.63 12.41 -31.12
C ALA A 588 -23.96 12.40 -32.63
N GLY A 589 -23.48 13.35 -33.43
CA GLY A 589 -23.67 13.38 -34.89
C GLY A 589 -25.11 13.66 -35.33
N ILE A 590 -25.94 14.24 -34.46
CA ILE A 590 -27.34 14.51 -34.71
C ILE A 590 -27.49 15.63 -35.75
N LYS A 591 -28.35 15.44 -36.75
CA LYS A 591 -28.68 16.46 -37.75
C LYS A 591 -29.99 17.15 -37.35
N PRO A 592 -29.98 18.43 -36.95
CA PRO A 592 -31.17 19.11 -36.46
C PRO A 592 -32.34 19.08 -37.45
N GLU A 593 -32.09 19.17 -38.76
CA GLU A 593 -33.17 19.14 -39.75
C GLU A 593 -33.87 17.78 -39.82
N ILE A 594 -33.13 16.69 -39.56
CA ILE A 594 -33.67 15.33 -39.50
C ILE A 594 -34.37 15.10 -38.15
N ALA A 595 -33.73 15.51 -37.05
CA ALA A 595 -34.26 15.35 -35.70
C ALA A 595 -35.63 16.04 -35.51
N MET A 596 -35.83 17.20 -36.13
CA MET A 596 -37.11 17.93 -36.10
C MET A 596 -38.26 17.20 -36.82
N THR A 597 -37.98 16.15 -37.60
CA THR A 597 -39.03 15.31 -38.20
C THR A 597 -39.56 14.22 -37.25
N ILE A 598 -38.86 13.94 -36.15
CA ILE A 598 -39.20 12.85 -35.22
C ILE A 598 -40.61 12.99 -34.63
N PRO A 599 -41.06 14.17 -34.16
CA PRO A 599 -42.44 14.33 -33.67
C PRO A 599 -43.52 13.96 -34.69
N LYS A 600 -43.28 14.23 -35.98
CA LYS A 600 -44.18 13.84 -37.08
C LYS A 600 -44.17 12.33 -37.27
N ARG A 601 -43.00 11.70 -37.19
CA ARG A 601 -42.81 10.25 -37.36
C ARG A 601 -43.34 9.44 -36.17
N CYS A 602 -43.44 10.06 -34.99
CA CYS A 602 -44.11 9.55 -33.79
C CYS A 602 -45.62 9.84 -33.72
N ASN A 603 -46.20 10.47 -34.76
CA ASN A 603 -47.61 10.81 -34.84
C ASN A 603 -48.14 11.66 -33.65
N ILE A 604 -47.31 12.58 -33.14
CA ILE A 604 -47.67 13.47 -32.03
C ILE A 604 -48.59 14.59 -32.54
N ALA A 605 -49.74 14.78 -31.89
CA ALA A 605 -50.80 15.72 -32.30
C ALA A 605 -50.36 17.20 -32.19
N ASP A 606 -49.78 17.60 -31.06
CA ASP A 606 -49.35 18.98 -30.77
C ASP A 606 -47.89 19.23 -31.19
N ARG A 607 -47.51 18.82 -32.39
CA ARG A 607 -46.14 19.02 -32.88
C ARG A 607 -45.92 20.48 -33.32
N PRO A 608 -44.77 21.10 -33.04
CA PRO A 608 -44.46 22.43 -33.55
C PRO A 608 -44.32 22.40 -35.09
N VAL A 609 -45.26 23.00 -35.80
CA VAL A 609 -45.26 23.09 -37.27
C VAL A 609 -44.44 24.31 -37.69
N GLY A 610 -43.39 24.11 -38.50
CA GLY A 610 -42.59 25.21 -39.07
C GLY A 610 -41.41 25.70 -38.23
N LEU A 611 -41.04 25.00 -37.15
CA LEU A 611 -39.92 25.39 -36.28
C LEU A 611 -38.56 25.14 -36.98
N LYS A 612 -37.80 26.21 -37.26
CA LYS A 612 -36.39 26.13 -37.70
C LYS A 612 -35.48 26.44 -36.52
N CYS A 613 -34.73 25.44 -36.06
CA CYS A 613 -33.73 25.63 -35.02
C CYS A 613 -32.44 26.19 -35.63
N GLY A 614 -31.96 27.35 -35.15
CA GLY A 614 -30.66 27.91 -35.55
C GLY A 614 -30.68 29.17 -36.44
N GLY A 615 -31.77 29.94 -36.48
CA GLY A 615 -31.74 31.31 -37.03
C GLY A 615 -31.45 32.32 -35.92
N GLY A 616 -30.32 33.03 -35.96
CA GLY A 616 -30.01 34.09 -35.00
C GLY A 616 -31.07 35.20 -35.01
N CYS A 617 -31.49 35.66 -33.82
CA CYS A 617 -32.23 36.91 -33.69
C CYS A 617 -31.29 38.08 -34.01
N GLY A 618 -31.56 38.76 -35.12
CA GLY A 618 -31.39 40.21 -35.20
C GLY A 618 -32.57 40.90 -34.55
#